data_AF-A0A2Z7CSX5-F1
#
_entry.id   AF-A0A2Z7CSX5-F1
#
_cell.length_a   1.000
_cell.length_b   1.000
_cell.length_c   1.000
_cell.angle_alpha   90.00
_cell.angle_beta   90.00
_cell.angle_gamma   90.00
#
_symmetry.space_group_name_H-M   'P 1'
#
loop_
_entity.id
_entity.type
_entity.pdbx_description
1 polymer ?
#
loop_
_entity_poly.entity_id
_entity_poly.type
_entity_poly.pdbx_seq_one_letter_code
_entity_poly.pdbx_strand_id
1 'polypeptide(L)'
;MADQTGDDEVFDFSNVEFTRDDLVTALNDMVKEYRKLYHSFEEAKAENMSLKSSSIESNSDEFEDIDILKTELSKLQAENEMMKDETSELKAEIEALNQLVSAWNHSSRVLHKLN
;
A
#
# COMPACT_ATOMS: atom_id res chain seq x y z
N MET A 1 31.28 38.01 42.22
CA MET A 1 30.99 39.08 41.25
C MET A 1 30.51 38.44 39.96
N ALA A 2 29.22 38.59 39.67
CA ALA A 2 28.57 38.58 38.36
C ALA A 2 27.07 38.71 38.65
N ASP A 3 26.62 39.96 38.84
CA ASP A 3 25.20 40.31 38.86
C ASP A 3 24.77 40.38 37.38
N GLN A 4 24.08 39.35 36.92
CA GLN A 4 23.39 39.37 35.62
C GLN A 4 21.97 39.83 35.87
N THR A 5 21.78 41.15 35.91
CA THR A 5 20.49 41.76 35.59
C THR A 5 20.20 41.44 34.14
N GLY A 6 19.54 40.30 33.90
CA GLY A 6 18.95 40.01 32.61
C GLY A 6 17.95 41.12 32.32
N ASP A 7 18.22 41.86 31.25
CA ASP A 7 17.28 42.79 30.63
C ASP A 7 15.94 42.08 30.49
N ASP A 8 15.06 42.34 31.45
CA ASP A 8 13.63 42.24 31.26
C ASP A 8 13.36 43.29 30.19
N GLU A 9 13.30 42.87 28.92
CA GLU A 9 12.78 43.68 27.83
C GLU A 9 11.30 43.93 28.13
N VAL A 10 11.07 44.78 29.15
CA VAL A 10 9.81 45.43 29.42
C VAL A 10 9.53 46.17 28.14
N PHE A 11 8.55 45.71 27.37
CA PHE A 11 8.04 46.40 26.20
C PHE A 11 7.80 47.86 26.60
N ASP A 12 8.69 48.74 26.16
CA ASP A 12 8.61 50.16 26.48
C ASP A 12 7.47 50.74 25.64
N PHE A 13 6.30 50.84 26.26
CA PHE A 13 5.13 51.48 25.66
C PHE A 13 5.27 53.02 25.61
N SER A 14 6.47 53.58 25.80
CA SER A 14 6.67 55.03 25.76
C SER A 14 6.31 55.62 24.38
N ASN A 15 5.15 56.28 24.37
CA ASN A 15 4.72 57.34 23.46
C ASN A 15 4.28 56.97 22.03
N VAL A 16 3.41 55.95 21.89
CA VAL A 16 2.40 56.01 20.81
C VAL A 16 1.07 56.46 21.43
N GLU A 17 0.67 57.70 21.12
CA GLU A 17 -0.58 58.29 21.60
C GLU A 17 -1.76 57.66 20.83
N PHE A 18 -2.27 56.55 21.33
CA PHE A 18 -3.47 55.92 20.77
C PHE A 18 -4.73 56.51 21.37
N THR A 19 -5.67 56.86 20.51
CA THR A 19 -7.02 57.21 20.96
C THR A 19 -7.76 55.96 21.41
N ARG A 20 -8.77 56.15 22.26
CA ARG A 20 -9.69 55.07 22.63
C ARG A 20 -10.30 54.38 21.39
N ASP A 21 -10.55 55.16 20.33
CA ASP A 21 -11.13 54.66 19.08
C ASP A 21 -10.15 53.78 18.31
N ASP A 22 -8.85 54.06 18.37
CA ASP A 22 -7.81 53.22 17.76
C ASP A 22 -7.76 51.84 18.43
N LEU A 23 -7.82 51.80 19.76
CA LEU A 23 -7.86 50.54 20.53
C LEU A 23 -9.12 49.73 20.23
N VAL A 24 -10.28 50.39 20.16
CA VAL A 24 -11.55 49.73 19.82
C VAL A 24 -11.50 49.17 18.42
N THR A 25 -10.93 49.91 17.46
CA THR A 25 -10.79 49.47 16.06
C THR A 25 -9.87 48.27 15.96
N ALA A 26 -8.68 48.33 16.57
CA ALA A 26 -7.72 47.24 16.58
C ALA A 26 -8.30 45.96 17.21
N LEU A 27 -9.03 46.09 18.32
CA LEU A 27 -9.70 44.97 18.96
C LEU A 27 -10.77 44.34 18.06
N ASN A 28 -11.56 45.17 17.39
CA ASN A 28 -12.62 44.71 16.49
C ASN A 28 -12.02 43.98 15.27
N ASP A 29 -10.90 44.45 14.75
CA ASP A 29 -10.19 43.81 13.66
C ASP A 29 -9.54 42.49 14.08
N MET A 30 -8.94 42.41 15.28
CA MET A 30 -8.48 41.12 15.82
C MET A 30 -9.62 40.11 15.98
N VAL A 31 -10.80 40.54 16.43
CA VAL A 31 -11.97 39.66 16.55
C VAL A 31 -12.42 39.14 15.18
N LYS A 32 -12.38 39.99 14.14
CA LYS A 32 -12.69 39.55 12.76
C LYS A 32 -11.67 38.55 12.25
N GLU A 33 -10.38 38.80 12.43
CA GLU A 33 -9.32 37.90 11.98
C GLU A 33 -9.36 36.57 12.74
N TYR A 34 -9.58 36.59 14.06
CA TYR A 34 -9.76 35.37 14.83
C TYR A 34 -10.96 34.53 14.33
N ARG A 35 -12.08 35.19 13.99
CA ARG A 35 -13.25 34.49 13.43
C ARG A 35 -12.93 33.83 12.08
N LYS A 36 -12.19 34.51 11.20
CA LYS A 36 -11.73 33.93 9.93
C LYS A 36 -10.82 32.73 10.16
N LEU A 37 -9.84 32.88 11.06
CA LEU A 37 -8.90 31.82 11.42
C LEU A 37 -9.61 30.58 11.99
N TYR A 38 -10.56 30.80 12.90
CA TYR A 38 -11.36 29.71 13.48
C TYR A 38 -12.17 28.97 12.40
N HIS A 39 -12.76 29.70 11.46
CA HIS A 39 -13.51 29.06 10.37
C HIS A 39 -12.60 28.21 9.48
N SER A 40 -11.43 28.74 9.11
CA SER A 40 -10.44 28.02 8.32
C SER A 40 -9.88 26.79 9.06
N PHE A 41 -9.74 26.86 10.39
CA PHE A 41 -9.37 25.71 11.22
C PHE A 41 -10.44 24.60 11.20
N GLU A 42 -11.72 24.94 11.36
CA GLU A 42 -12.80 23.95 11.29
C GLU A 42 -12.93 23.35 9.89
N GLU A 43 -12.71 24.12 8.83
CA GLU A 43 -12.64 23.62 7.45
C GLU A 43 -11.49 22.63 7.25
N ALA A 44 -10.27 23.01 7.66
CA ALA A 44 -9.11 22.13 7.59
C ALA A 44 -9.29 20.84 8.41
N LYS A 45 -9.97 20.92 9.56
CA LYS A 45 -10.31 19.77 10.38
C LYS A 45 -11.33 18.85 9.68
N ALA A 46 -12.34 19.43 9.04
CA ALA A 46 -13.32 18.67 8.26
C ALA A 46 -12.67 17.97 7.06
N GLU A 47 -11.80 18.67 6.34
CA GLU A 47 -11.03 18.12 5.22
C GLU A 47 -10.12 16.98 5.68
N ASN A 48 -9.39 17.16 6.80
CA ASN A 48 -8.52 16.12 7.36
C ASN A 48 -9.31 14.84 7.71
N MET A 49 -10.49 14.99 8.32
CA MET A 49 -11.37 13.84 8.60
C MET A 49 -11.83 13.15 7.31
N SER A 50 -12.20 13.91 6.27
CA SER A 50 -12.61 13.37 4.97
C SER A 50 -11.48 12.65 4.23
N LEU A 51 -10.25 13.18 4.29
CA LEU A 51 -9.08 12.52 3.71
C LEU A 51 -8.76 11.23 4.45
N LYS A 52 -8.88 11.23 5.78
CA LYS A 52 -8.63 10.05 6.60
C LYS A 52 -9.66 8.94 6.33
N SER A 53 -10.94 9.28 6.17
CA SER A 53 -11.95 8.28 5.80
C SER A 53 -11.71 7.73 4.39
N SER A 54 -11.41 8.60 3.41
CA SER A 54 -11.10 8.17 2.04
C SER A 54 -9.84 7.28 1.96
N SER A 55 -8.82 7.58 2.77
CA SER A 55 -7.60 6.76 2.85
C SER A 55 -7.84 5.40 3.49
N ILE A 56 -8.71 5.32 4.50
CA ILE A 56 -9.06 4.05 5.14
C ILE A 56 -9.91 3.18 4.21
N GLU A 57 -10.91 3.76 3.53
CA GLU A 57 -11.74 3.05 2.55
C GLU A 57 -10.90 2.54 1.37
N SER A 58 -10.03 3.36 0.79
CA SER A 58 -9.17 2.95 -0.34
C SER A 58 -8.18 1.84 0.01
N ASN A 59 -7.67 1.78 1.25
CA ASN A 59 -6.76 0.70 1.66
C ASN A 59 -7.50 -0.61 1.94
N SER A 60 -8.76 -0.56 2.37
CA SER A 60 -9.52 -1.77 2.75
C SER A 60 -9.73 -2.70 1.56
N ASP A 61 -10.10 -2.14 0.40
CA ASP A 61 -10.38 -2.92 -0.81
C ASP A 61 -9.09 -3.54 -1.39
N GLU A 62 -7.96 -2.84 -1.32
CA GLU A 62 -6.66 -3.35 -1.80
C GLU A 62 -6.13 -4.53 -0.96
N PHE A 63 -6.38 -4.55 0.36
CA PHE A 63 -5.95 -5.66 1.21
C PHE A 63 -6.74 -6.95 0.95
N GLU A 64 -8.05 -6.85 0.69
CA GLU A 64 -8.89 -8.00 0.36
C GLU A 64 -8.50 -8.61 -1.00
N ASP A 65 -8.20 -7.76 -1.99
CA ASP A 65 -7.69 -8.19 -3.30
C ASP A 65 -6.34 -8.93 -3.19
N ILE A 66 -5.44 -8.48 -2.31
CA ILE A 66 -4.13 -9.14 -2.09
C ILE A 66 -4.32 -10.54 -1.51
N ASP A 67 -5.23 -10.72 -0.55
CA ASP A 67 -5.49 -12.03 0.05
C ASP A 67 -6.13 -12.98 -0.97
N ILE A 68 -7.07 -12.50 -1.79
CA ILE A 68 -7.65 -13.26 -2.91
C ILE A 68 -6.54 -13.72 -3.86
N LEU A 69 -5.70 -12.81 -4.34
CA LEU A 69 -4.60 -13.13 -5.26
C LEU A 69 -3.62 -14.15 -4.66
N LYS A 70 -3.34 -14.06 -3.36
CA LYS A 70 -2.44 -15.00 -2.68
C LYS A 70 -3.04 -16.40 -2.58
N THR A 71 -4.35 -16.52 -2.34
CA THR A 71 -5.04 -17.82 -2.35
C THR A 71 -5.06 -18.43 -3.75
N GLU A 72 -5.33 -17.63 -4.78
CA GLU A 72 -5.38 -18.09 -6.16
C GLU A 72 -3.99 -18.52 -6.66
N LEU A 73 -2.94 -17.78 -6.31
CA LEU A 73 -1.55 -18.16 -6.57
C LEU A 73 -1.19 -19.52 -5.93
N SER A 74 -1.59 -19.74 -4.67
CA SER A 74 -1.32 -20.99 -3.96
C SER A 74 -2.03 -22.18 -4.62
N LYS A 75 -3.26 -21.97 -5.11
CA LYS A 75 -4.02 -22.98 -5.86
C LYS A 75 -3.35 -23.32 -7.18
N LEU A 76 -2.93 -22.31 -7.95
CA LEU A 76 -2.22 -22.51 -9.22
C LEU A 76 -0.89 -23.24 -9.02
N GLN A 77 -0.16 -22.94 -7.94
CA GLN A 77 1.08 -23.67 -7.61
C GLN A 77 0.84 -25.16 -7.36
N ALA A 78 -0.21 -25.50 -6.60
CA ALA A 78 -0.57 -26.90 -6.34
C ALA A 78 -0.98 -27.64 -7.63
N GLU A 79 -1.78 -27.00 -8.48
CA GLU A 79 -2.19 -27.56 -9.77
C GLU A 79 -1.00 -27.76 -10.71
N ASN A 80 -0.03 -26.84 -10.70
CA ASN A 80 1.15 -26.92 -11.55
C ASN A 80 2.10 -28.06 -11.13
N GLU A 81 2.30 -28.30 -9.82
CA GLU A 81 3.06 -29.46 -9.37
C GLU A 81 2.35 -30.78 -9.71
N MET A 82 1.03 -30.85 -9.58
CA MET A 82 0.26 -32.04 -9.99
C MET A 82 0.44 -32.34 -11.49
N MET A 83 0.31 -31.32 -12.35
CA MET A 83 0.51 -31.49 -13.80
C MET A 83 1.93 -31.95 -14.15
N LYS A 84 2.94 -31.48 -13.41
CA LYS A 84 4.33 -31.86 -13.60
C LYS A 84 4.57 -33.32 -13.22
N ASP A 85 3.91 -33.81 -12.18
CA ASP A 85 3.95 -35.23 -11.80
C ASP A 85 3.28 -36.10 -12.86
N GLU A 86 2.08 -35.75 -13.32
CA GLU A 86 1.38 -36.44 -14.41
C GLU A 86 2.20 -36.46 -15.71
N THR A 87 2.83 -35.33 -16.05
CA THR A 87 3.71 -35.23 -17.22
C THR A 87 4.93 -36.15 -17.10
N SER A 88 5.47 -36.29 -15.89
CA SER A 88 6.61 -37.17 -15.61
C SER A 88 6.23 -38.65 -15.74
N GLU A 89 5.05 -39.03 -15.26
CA GLU A 89 4.50 -40.38 -15.40
C GLU A 89 4.26 -40.74 -16.88
N LEU A 90 3.59 -39.86 -17.63
CA LEU A 90 3.35 -40.05 -19.06
C LEU A 90 4.65 -40.20 -19.85
N LYS A 91 5.69 -39.43 -19.49
CA LYS A 91 7.01 -39.54 -20.12
C LYS A 91 7.63 -40.93 -19.88
N ALA A 92 7.50 -41.47 -18.67
CA ALA A 92 7.99 -42.81 -18.34
C ALA A 92 7.21 -43.90 -19.11
N GLU A 93 5.89 -43.75 -19.22
CA GLU A 93 5.04 -44.69 -19.98
C GLU A 93 5.39 -44.68 -21.48
N ILE A 94 5.61 -43.50 -22.07
CA ILE A 94 6.07 -43.36 -23.45
C ILE A 94 7.41 -44.06 -23.67
N GLU A 95 8.35 -43.93 -22.72
CA GLU A 95 9.65 -44.60 -22.82
C GLU A 95 9.51 -46.13 -22.76
N ALA A 96 8.68 -46.65 -21.86
CA ALA A 96 8.39 -48.08 -21.76
C ALA A 96 7.74 -48.64 -23.03
N LEU A 97 6.76 -47.91 -23.60
CA LEU A 97 6.11 -48.28 -24.86
C LEU A 97 7.10 -48.30 -26.04
N ASN A 98 7.98 -47.30 -26.13
CA ASN A 98 9.02 -47.26 -27.16
C ASN A 98 9.96 -48.47 -27.06
N GLN A 99 10.36 -48.86 -25.85
CA GLN A 99 11.15 -50.07 -25.63
C GLN A 99 10.41 -51.33 -26.09
N LEU A 100 9.13 -51.48 -25.72
CA LEU A 100 8.31 -52.62 -26.12
C LEU A 100 8.19 -52.74 -27.65
N VAL A 101 7.91 -51.62 -28.33
CA VAL A 101 7.82 -51.56 -29.80
C VAL A 101 9.16 -51.93 -30.44
N SER A 102 10.28 -51.47 -29.89
CA SER A 102 11.61 -51.82 -30.40
C SER A 102 11.92 -53.32 -30.27
N ALA A 103 11.54 -53.93 -29.14
CA ALA A 103 11.70 -55.37 -28.90
C ALA A 103 10.80 -56.20 -29.83
N TRP A 104 9.55 -55.78 -30.02
CA TRP A 104 8.63 -56.41 -30.98
C TRP A 104 9.17 -56.38 -32.40
N ASN A 105 9.65 -55.22 -32.85
CA ASN A 105 10.22 -55.04 -34.18
C ASN A 105 11.47 -55.90 -34.38
N HIS A 106 12.32 -56.01 -33.35
CA HIS A 106 13.49 -56.88 -33.39
C HIS A 106 13.08 -58.36 -33.51
N SER A 107 12.16 -58.82 -32.65
CA SER A 107 11.66 -60.20 -32.65
C SER A 107 11.01 -60.58 -33.98
N SER A 108 10.16 -59.70 -34.52
CA SER A 108 9.53 -59.89 -35.84
C SER A 108 10.57 -60.04 -36.94
N ARG A 109 11.62 -59.21 -36.93
CA ARG A 109 12.71 -59.31 -37.91
C ARG A 109 13.51 -60.60 -37.77
N VAL A 110 13.71 -61.10 -36.56
CA VAL A 110 14.37 -62.40 -36.33
C VAL A 110 13.51 -63.54 -36.87
N LEU A 111 12.21 -63.57 -36.55
CA LEU A 111 11.27 -64.57 -37.06
C LEU A 111 11.21 -64.59 -38.59
N HIS A 112 11.20 -63.41 -39.24
CA HIS A 112 11.23 -63.32 -40.70
C HIS A 112 12.49 -63.89 -41.35
N LYS A 113 13.61 -64.02 -40.61
CA LYS A 113 14.85 -64.64 -41.12
C LYS A 113 14.88 -66.16 -40.95
N LEU A 114 13.99 -66.71 -40.12
CA LEU A 114 13.90 -68.16 -39.84
C LEU A 114 12.93 -68.89 -40.78
N ASN A 115 12.06 -68.15 -41.47
CA ASN A 115 11.14 -68.64 -42.51
C ASN A 115 11.72 -68.38 -43.90
#